data_AF-A0A388NM79-F1
#
_entry.id   AF-A0A388NM79-F1
#
_cell.length_a   1.000
_cell.length_b   1.000
_cell.length_c   1.000
_cell.angle_alpha   90.00
_cell.angle_beta   90.00
_cell.angle_gamma   90.00
#
_symmetry.space_group_name_H-M   'P 1'
#
loop_
_entity.id
_entity.type
_entity.pdbx_description
1 polymer ?
#
loop_
_entity_poly.entity_id
_entity_poly.type
_entity_poly.pdbx_seq_one_letter_code
_entity_poly.pdbx_strand_id
1 'polypeptide(L)'
;MNSQSHQMTNAADVPSPALLIYPDRVQANLQHMMRLTGGPARLRPHVKTHKLPEIIKLKLAAGIDKFKCATIAEAEMTAHAGARLM
;
A
#
# COMPACT_ATOMS: atom_id res chain seq x y z
N MET A 1 -0.26 -23.64 -0.81
CA MET A 1 -0.13 -22.73 0.36
C MET A 1 1.29 -22.88 0.88
N ASN A 2 2.22 -22.00 0.50
CA ASN A 2 3.61 -22.08 0.98
C ASN A 2 3.73 -21.33 2.32
N SER A 3 4.07 -22.07 3.37
CA SER A 3 4.02 -21.65 4.77
C SER A 3 5.17 -20.72 5.22
N GLN A 4 6.01 -20.21 4.32
CA GLN A 4 7.21 -19.44 4.67
C GLN A 4 7.27 -17.99 4.14
N SER A 5 6.21 -17.45 3.54
CA SER A 5 6.27 -16.13 2.88
C SER A 5 6.35 -14.91 3.82
N HIS A 6 6.56 -15.11 5.14
CA HIS A 6 6.53 -14.06 6.18
C HIS A 6 7.67 -14.19 7.20
N GLN A 7 8.70 -14.98 6.93
CA GLN A 7 9.85 -15.07 7.83
C GLN A 7 10.91 -14.05 7.45
N MET A 8 11.34 -13.27 8.44
CA MET A 8 12.50 -12.38 8.32
C MET A 8 13.76 -13.15 8.69
N THR A 9 14.82 -12.99 7.91
CA THR A 9 16.12 -13.66 8.16
C THR A 9 16.89 -13.05 9.33
N ASN A 10 16.60 -11.80 9.70
CA ASN A 10 17.33 -11.02 10.70
C ASN A 10 16.43 -10.50 11.84
N ALA A 11 15.44 -11.30 12.25
CA ALA A 11 14.46 -10.87 13.25
C ALA A 11 15.08 -10.39 14.59
N ALA A 12 16.23 -10.94 14.98
CA ALA A 12 16.95 -10.54 16.19
C ALA A 12 17.50 -9.10 16.13
N ASP A 13 17.73 -8.56 14.93
CA ASP A 13 18.28 -7.22 14.73
C ASP A 13 17.21 -6.13 14.69
N VAL A 14 15.92 -6.51 14.71
CA VAL A 14 14.78 -5.58 14.64
C VAL A 14 14.20 -5.40 16.05
N PRO A 15 14.34 -4.21 16.66
CA PRO A 15 13.77 -3.95 17.98
C PRO A 15 12.26 -4.11 17.98
N SER A 16 11.72 -4.92 18.89
CA SER A 16 10.28 -5.08 19.09
C SER A 16 9.72 -4.06 20.09
N PRO A 17 8.47 -3.58 19.92
CA PRO A 17 7.53 -3.94 18.86
C PRO A 17 7.79 -3.19 17.55
N ALA A 18 7.75 -3.92 16.43
CA ALA A 18 7.89 -3.37 15.09
C ALA A 18 6.72 -3.79 14.19
N LEU A 19 6.26 -2.87 13.35
CA LEU A 19 5.30 -3.18 12.28
C LEU A 19 6.06 -3.60 11.03
N LEU A 20 5.79 -4.82 10.56
CA LEU A 20 6.42 -5.38 9.37
C LEU A 20 5.47 -5.29 8.18
N ILE A 21 5.97 -4.75 7.06
CA ILE A 21 5.25 -4.67 5.80
C ILE A 21 6.03 -5.43 4.75
N TYR A 22 5.38 -6.39 4.11
CA TYR A 22 5.97 -7.21 3.04
C TYR A 22 5.52 -6.67 1.67
N PRO A 23 6.39 -5.97 0.91
CA PRO A 23 6.00 -5.33 -0.35
C PRO A 23 5.38 -6.29 -1.37
N ASP A 24 5.91 -7.51 -1.48
CA ASP A 24 5.38 -8.54 -2.40
C ASP A 24 3.93 -8.91 -2.08
N ARG A 25 3.57 -8.92 -0.79
CA ARG A 25 2.17 -9.16 -0.37
C ARG A 25 1.28 -7.98 -0.67
N VAL A 26 1.77 -6.76 -0.48
CA VAL A 26 1.04 -5.54 -0.88
C VAL A 26 0.75 -5.62 -2.38
N GLN A 27 1.75 -5.93 -3.20
CA GLN A 27 1.59 -6.09 -4.64
C GLN A 27 0.60 -7.20 -5.00
N ALA A 28 0.70 -8.39 -4.37
CA ALA A 28 -0.25 -9.48 -4.60
C ALA A 28 -1.70 -9.09 -4.27
N ASN A 29 -1.90 -8.32 -3.19
CA ASN A 29 -3.20 -7.79 -2.81
C ASN A 29 -3.71 -6.76 -3.83
N LEU A 30 -2.85 -5.86 -4.32
CA LEU A 30 -3.22 -4.91 -5.39
C LEU A 30 -3.68 -5.65 -6.65
N GLN A 31 -2.90 -6.65 -7.09
CA GLN A 31 -3.26 -7.46 -8.26
C GLN A 31 -4.58 -8.20 -8.05
N HIS A 32 -4.82 -8.72 -6.85
CA HIS A 32 -6.10 -9.35 -6.53
C HIS A 32 -7.27 -8.36 -6.62
N MET A 33 -7.14 -7.16 -6.03
CA MET A 33 -8.16 -6.11 -6.16
C MET A 33 -8.41 -5.73 -7.61
N MET A 34 -7.35 -5.58 -8.41
CA MET A 34 -7.47 -5.25 -9.85
C MET A 34 -8.22 -6.32 -10.62
N ARG A 35 -8.01 -7.62 -10.33
CA ARG A 35 -8.79 -8.71 -10.94
C ARG A 35 -10.27 -8.61 -10.59
N LEU A 36 -10.60 -8.30 -9.33
CA LEU A 36 -11.99 -8.16 -8.88
C LEU A 36 -12.69 -6.94 -9.48
N THR A 37 -11.97 -5.83 -9.64
CA THR A 37 -12.56 -4.59 -10.14
C THR A 37 -12.41 -4.41 -11.65
N GLY A 38 -11.70 -5.29 -12.36
CA GLY A 38 -11.46 -5.15 -13.80
C GLY A 38 -10.48 -4.02 -14.14
N GLY A 39 -9.53 -3.72 -13.25
CA GLY A 39 -8.43 -2.78 -13.50
C GLY A 39 -8.28 -1.64 -12.47
N PRO A 40 -7.17 -0.88 -12.56
CA PRO A 40 -6.80 0.13 -11.57
C PRO A 40 -7.67 1.38 -11.60
N ALA A 41 -8.19 1.76 -12.77
CA ALA A 41 -9.02 2.97 -12.95
C ALA A 41 -10.32 2.95 -12.12
N ARG A 42 -10.77 1.76 -11.68
CA ARG A 42 -11.95 1.58 -10.84
C ARG A 42 -11.62 1.59 -9.34
N LEU A 43 -10.35 1.55 -8.96
CA LEU A 43 -9.91 1.54 -7.58
C LEU A 43 -9.74 2.97 -7.05
N ARG A 44 -10.24 3.18 -5.82
CA ARG A 44 -10.03 4.39 -5.02
C ARG A 44 -9.69 3.98 -3.59
N PRO A 45 -8.56 3.28 -3.37
CA PRO A 45 -8.21 2.72 -2.08
C PRO A 45 -8.08 3.83 -1.03
N HIS A 46 -8.49 3.50 0.19
CA HIS A 46 -8.40 4.43 1.30
C HIS A 46 -6.98 4.43 1.91
N VAL A 47 -6.46 5.60 2.25
CA VAL A 47 -5.10 5.79 2.80
C VAL A 47 -5.02 5.52 4.31
N LYS A 48 -6.10 5.82 5.06
CA LYS A 48 -6.22 5.68 6.53
C LYS A 48 -5.64 4.41 7.15
N THR A 49 -5.63 3.29 6.42
CA THR A 49 -5.13 2.02 6.93
C THR A 49 -3.62 2.01 7.11
N HIS A 50 -2.87 2.58 6.15
CA HIS A 50 -1.42 2.50 6.16
C HIS A 50 -0.77 3.84 6.46
N LYS A 51 -1.31 4.96 5.98
CA LYS A 51 -0.74 6.32 6.19
C LYS A 51 0.76 6.44 5.86
N LEU A 52 1.21 5.66 4.87
CA LEU A 52 2.60 5.55 4.43
C LEU A 52 2.76 5.96 2.96
N PRO A 53 3.62 6.95 2.63
CA PRO A 53 3.93 7.36 1.26
C PRO A 53 4.48 6.22 0.39
N GLU A 54 5.23 5.30 0.98
CA GLU A 54 5.86 4.17 0.27
C GLU A 54 4.80 3.26 -0.35
N ILE A 55 3.70 3.04 0.37
CA ILE A 55 2.56 2.25 -0.11
C ILE A 55 1.77 3.01 -1.18
N ILE A 56 1.73 4.34 -1.11
CA ILE A 56 1.15 5.17 -2.20
C ILE A 56 1.98 4.99 -3.47
N LYS A 57 3.30 5.06 -3.39
CA LYS A 57 4.20 4.85 -4.53
C LYS A 57 4.04 3.46 -5.15
N LEU A 58 3.88 2.41 -4.33
CA LEU A 58 3.58 1.07 -4.83
C LEU A 58 2.25 1.01 -5.60
N LYS A 59 1.21 1.71 -5.11
CA LYS A 59 -0.10 1.79 -5.77
C LYS A 59 -0.02 2.59 -7.08
N LEU A 60 0.74 3.68 -7.10
CA LEU A 60 1.00 4.48 -8.30
C LEU A 60 1.75 3.66 -9.36
N ALA A 61 2.76 2.89 -8.96
CA ALA A 61 3.48 1.99 -9.87
C ALA A 61 2.55 0.88 -10.44
N ALA A 62 1.51 0.50 -9.71
CA ALA A 62 0.46 -0.41 -10.20
C ALA A 62 -0.64 0.29 -11.03
N GLY A 63 -0.48 1.58 -11.34
CA GLY A 63 -1.41 2.37 -12.15
C GLY A 63 -2.62 2.93 -11.39
N ILE A 64 -2.65 2.82 -10.05
CA ILE A 64 -3.71 3.40 -9.22
C ILE A 64 -3.30 4.81 -8.80
N ASP A 65 -4.00 5.81 -9.32
CA ASP A 65 -3.66 7.22 -9.13
C ASP A 65 -4.69 8.02 -8.32
N LYS A 66 -5.83 7.41 -7.95
CA LYS A 66 -6.92 8.02 -7.18
C LYS A 66 -7.05 7.40 -5.80
N PHE A 67 -7.22 8.21 -4.76
CA PHE A 67 -7.18 7.78 -3.37
C PHE A 67 -8.24 8.48 -2.53
N LYS A 68 -8.72 7.79 -1.48
CA LYS A 68 -9.55 8.41 -0.44
C LYS A 68 -8.72 8.65 0.83
N CYS A 69 -8.86 9.83 1.42
CA CYS A 69 -8.25 10.22 2.69
C CYS A 69 -9.32 10.61 3.71
N ALA A 70 -9.02 10.47 4.99
CA ALA A 70 -9.91 10.85 6.09
C ALA A 70 -9.56 12.24 6.67
N THR A 71 -8.35 12.75 6.43
CA THR A 71 -7.88 14.03 6.96
C THR A 71 -7.08 14.80 5.91
N ILE A 72 -6.89 16.11 6.14
CA ILE A 72 -6.07 16.98 5.29
C ILE A 72 -4.62 16.49 5.28
N ALA A 73 -4.05 16.13 6.44
CA ALA A 73 -2.68 15.59 6.51
C ALA A 73 -2.49 14.31 5.68
N GLU A 74 -3.49 13.43 5.63
CA GLU A 74 -3.45 12.25 4.76
C GLU A 74 -3.51 12.64 3.27
N ALA A 75 -4.33 13.65 2.92
CA ALA A 75 -4.43 14.18 1.57
C ALA A 75 -3.09 14.79 1.11
N GLU A 76 -2.48 15.62 1.96
CA GLU A 76 -1.19 16.26 1.72
C GLU A 76 -0.10 15.22 1.51
N MET A 77 0.03 14.23 2.41
CA MET A 77 1.01 13.15 2.27
C MET A 77 0.83 12.39 0.96
N THR A 78 -0.42 12.11 0.58
CA THR A 78 -0.76 11.39 -0.66
C THR A 78 -0.38 12.22 -1.89
N ALA A 79 -0.67 13.52 -1.89
CA ALA A 79 -0.28 14.43 -2.96
C ALA A 79 1.25 14.56 -3.09
N HIS A 80 1.97 14.70 -1.98
CA HIS A 80 3.44 14.75 -1.97
C HIS A 80 4.08 13.45 -2.49
N ALA A 81 3.39 12.32 -2.36
CA ALA A 81 3.83 11.05 -2.94
C ALA A 81 3.60 10.93 -4.46
N GLY A 82 2.98 11.95 -5.09
CA GLY A 82 2.75 12.02 -6.54
C GLY A 82 1.37 11.56 -7.00
N ALA A 83 0.44 11.28 -6.06
CA ALA A 83 -0.91 10.88 -6.42
C ALA A 83 -1.80 12.06 -6.78
N ARG A 84 -2.81 11.81 -7.62
CA ARG A 84 -3.83 12.81 -7.97
C ARG A 84 -4.96 12.74 -6.95
N LEU A 85 -5.24 13.84 -6.27
CA LEU A 85 -6.43 13.95 -5.44
C LEU A 85 -7.63 14.19 -6.38
N MET A 86 -8.56 13.24 -6.44
CA MET A 86 -9.80 13.27 -7.22
C MET A 86 -10.96 12.66 -6.44
#